data_AF-A0A317HLH3-F1
#
_entry.id   AF-A0A317HLH3-F1
#
_cell.length_a   1.000
_cell.length_b   1.000
_cell.length_c   1.000
_cell.angle_alpha   90.00
_cell.angle_beta   90.00
_cell.angle_gamma   90.00
#
_symmetry.space_group_name_H-M   'P 1'
#
loop_
_entity.id
_entity.type
_entity.pdbx_description
1 polymer ?
#
loop_
_entity_poly.entity_id
_entity_poly.type
_entity_poly.pdbx_seq_one_letter_code
_entity_poly.pdbx_strand_id
1 'polypeptide(L)'
;AAYWKYSVCRRLTGGARATFPLTGSNWFERPVIATEEAWRSDVALLDAMHRSLRDAIASLPRGKLHRTVGRGRDTAFALISGAAAHDLYHAGQIQLLKRLWAPRSEI
;
A
#
# COMPACT_ATOMS: atom_id res chain seq x y z
N ALA A 1 -3.13 -1.86 -2.97
CA ALA A 1 -2.45 -1.36 -1.76
C ALA A 1 -0.92 -1.51 -1.78
N ALA A 2 -0.35 -2.70 -2.07
CA ALA A 2 1.11 -2.93 -1.96
C ALA A 2 1.99 -1.95 -2.78
N TYR A 3 1.64 -1.69 -4.04
CA TYR A 3 2.36 -0.75 -4.90
C TYR A 3 2.44 0.66 -4.31
N TRP A 4 1.35 1.17 -3.72
CA TRP A 4 1.32 2.49 -3.11
C TRP A 4 2.18 2.57 -1.85
N LYS A 5 2.28 1.49 -1.05
CA LYS A 5 3.21 1.41 0.08
C LYS A 5 4.67 1.49 -0.38
N TYR A 6 5.02 0.74 -1.43
CA TYR A 6 6.33 0.86 -2.09
C TYR A 6 6.59 2.28 -2.60
N SER A 7 5.65 2.88 -3.32
CA SER A 7 5.79 4.22 -3.91
C SER A 7 6.05 5.28 -2.84
N VAL A 8 5.27 5.29 -1.76
CA VAL A 8 5.47 6.20 -0.63
C VAL A 8 6.81 5.94 0.05
N CYS A 9 7.13 4.68 0.35
CA CYS A 9 8.41 4.31 0.95
C CYS A 9 9.59 4.83 0.11
N ARG A 10 9.57 4.61 -1.21
CA ARG A 10 10.62 5.06 -2.12
C ARG A 10 10.78 6.58 -2.12
N ARG A 11 9.68 7.33 -2.01
CA ARG A 11 9.70 8.80 -1.90
C ARG A 11 10.28 9.28 -0.58
N LEU A 12 9.93 8.61 0.54
CA LEU A 12 10.47 8.93 1.86
C LEU A 12 11.98 8.67 1.95
N THR A 13 12.49 7.64 1.29
CA THR A 13 13.91 7.26 1.33
C THR A 13 14.74 7.83 0.17
N GLY A 14 14.18 8.74 -0.64
CA GLY A 14 14.89 9.32 -1.78
C GLY A 14 15.33 8.31 -2.85
N GLY A 15 14.64 7.18 -2.96
CA GLY A 15 14.97 6.14 -3.94
C GLY A 15 15.93 5.05 -3.48
N ALA A 16 16.46 5.10 -2.25
CA ALA A 16 17.47 4.15 -1.76
C ALA A 16 17.00 2.71 -1.53
N ARG A 17 15.69 2.42 -1.62
CA ARG A 17 15.13 1.08 -1.39
C ARG A 17 14.85 0.34 -2.70
N ALA A 18 14.86 -1.00 -2.59
CA ALA A 18 14.61 -1.95 -3.68
C ALA A 18 13.34 -1.62 -4.48
N THR A 19 13.34 -2.03 -5.75
CA THR A 19 12.22 -1.85 -6.68
C THR A 19 11.01 -2.68 -6.30
N PHE A 20 9.84 -2.31 -6.84
CA PHE A 20 8.64 -3.12 -6.69
C PHE A 20 8.85 -4.48 -7.39
N PRO A 21 8.53 -5.62 -6.74
CA PRO A 21 8.90 -6.94 -7.25
C PRO A 21 7.99 -7.45 -8.38
N LEU A 22 6.84 -6.82 -8.63
CA LEU A 22 5.97 -7.17 -9.75
C LEU A 22 6.14 -6.19 -10.90
N THR A 23 6.16 -6.70 -12.12
CA THR A 23 6.14 -5.88 -13.33
C THR A 23 4.82 -5.14 -13.43
N GLY A 24 4.89 -3.83 -13.63
CA GLY A 24 3.74 -2.96 -13.75
C GLY A 24 3.75 -1.81 -12.76
N SER A 25 2.79 -0.91 -12.92
CA SER A 25 2.55 0.21 -12.02
C SER A 25 1.05 0.41 -11.90
N ASN A 26 0.59 0.92 -10.76
CA ASN A 26 -0.78 1.43 -10.51
C ASN A 26 -1.89 0.84 -11.42
N TRP A 27 -2.68 -0.11 -10.90
CA TRP A 27 -3.71 -0.83 -11.67
C TRP A 27 -3.14 -1.65 -12.85
N PHE A 28 -2.09 -2.43 -12.60
CA PHE A 28 -1.58 -3.36 -13.60
C PHE A 28 -2.33 -4.68 -13.56
N GLU A 29 -2.45 -5.33 -14.72
CA GLU A 29 -3.04 -6.66 -14.84
C GLU A 29 -2.21 -7.66 -14.04
N ARG A 30 -2.88 -8.46 -13.20
CA ARG A 30 -2.27 -9.63 -12.58
C ARG A 30 -2.67 -10.86 -13.38
N PRO A 31 -1.75 -11.81 -13.61
CA PRO A 31 -2.14 -13.10 -14.16
C PRO A 31 -3.19 -13.74 -13.24
N VAL A 32 -4.40 -13.92 -13.76
CA VAL A 32 -5.58 -14.36 -13.02
C VAL A 32 -5.57 -15.88 -12.92
N ILE A 33 -4.65 -16.41 -12.10
CA ILE A 33 -4.84 -17.75 -11.54
C ILE A 33 -5.23 -17.53 -10.08
N ALA A 34 -6.53 -17.63 -9.80
CA ALA A 34 -7.09 -17.49 -8.47
C ALA A 34 -6.85 -18.77 -7.65
N THR A 35 -5.58 -19.09 -7.37
CA THR A 35 -5.23 -20.14 -6.41
C THR A 35 -4.98 -19.55 -5.03
N GLU A 36 -5.09 -20.41 -4.01
CA GLU A 36 -4.77 -20.05 -2.63
C GLU A 36 -3.29 -19.63 -2.49
N GLU A 37 -2.37 -20.26 -3.23
CA GLU A 37 -0.95 -19.90 -3.23
C GLU A 37 -0.72 -18.50 -3.80
N ALA A 38 -1.39 -18.16 -4.91
CA ALA A 38 -1.30 -16.83 -5.51
C ALA A 38 -1.86 -15.75 -4.57
N TRP A 39 -2.97 -16.04 -3.90
CA TRP A 39 -3.55 -15.17 -2.87
C TRP A 39 -2.59 -14.96 -1.69
N ARG A 40 -2.02 -16.03 -1.13
CA ARG A 40 -1.05 -15.94 -0.02
C ARG A 40 0.19 -15.14 -0.40
N SER A 41 0.67 -15.29 -1.63
CA SER A 41 1.79 -14.50 -2.16
C SER A 41 1.48 -13.00 -2.20
N ASP A 42 0.27 -12.62 -2.63
CA ASP A 42 -0.15 -11.21 -2.62
C ASP A 42 -0.27 -10.63 -1.21
N VAL A 43 -0.79 -11.42 -0.26
CA VAL A 43 -0.87 -11.02 1.15
C VAL A 43 0.54 -10.83 1.72
N ALA A 44 1.46 -11.76 1.45
CA ALA A 44 2.84 -11.67 1.89
C ALA A 44 3.56 -10.45 1.29
N LEU A 45 3.32 -10.15 0.02
CA LEU A 45 3.85 -8.96 -0.64
C LEU A 45 3.30 -7.67 0.01
N LEU A 46 1.99 -7.62 0.27
CA LEU A 46 1.37 -6.48 0.95
C LEU A 46 1.99 -6.23 2.32
N ASP A 47 2.18 -7.29 3.11
CA ASP A 47 2.78 -7.25 4.44
C ASP A 47 4.25 -6.81 4.40
N ALA A 48 5.05 -7.36 3.47
CA ALA A 48 6.43 -6.94 3.27
C ALA A 48 6.55 -5.45 2.91
N MET A 49 5.70 -4.96 2.00
CA MET A 49 5.68 -3.53 1.65
C MET A 49 5.19 -2.66 2.80
N HIS A 50 4.29 -3.17 3.65
CA HIS A 50 3.86 -2.45 4.84
C HIS A 50 4.97 -2.32 5.89
N ARG A 51 5.69 -3.41 6.18
CA ARG A 51 6.87 -3.38 7.06
C ARG A 51 7.91 -2.39 6.56
N SER A 52 8.25 -2.45 5.27
CA SER A 52 9.17 -1.50 4.66
C SER A 52 8.70 -0.05 4.85
N LEU A 53 7.44 0.28 4.55
CA LEU A 53 6.91 1.62 4.78
C LEU A 53 7.04 2.04 6.25
N ARG A 54 6.69 1.17 7.21
CA ARG A 54 6.81 1.46 8.64
C ARG A 54 8.25 1.76 9.04
N ASP A 55 9.21 0.98 8.56
CA ASP A 55 10.63 1.19 8.85
C ASP A 55 11.14 2.53 8.28
N ALA A 56 10.68 2.91 7.08
CA ALA A 56 11.01 4.22 6.50
C ALA A 56 10.43 5.36 7.35
N ILE A 57 9.20 5.22 7.84
CA ILE A 57 8.57 6.20 8.72
C ILE A 57 9.30 6.29 10.05
N ALA A 58 9.67 5.16 10.66
CA ALA A 58 10.40 5.11 11.92
C ALA A 58 11.80 5.75 11.80
N SER A 59 12.42 5.64 10.63
CA SER A 59 13.73 6.23 10.33
C SER A 59 13.67 7.69 9.90
N LEU A 60 12.46 8.26 9.72
CA LEU A 60 12.28 9.63 9.28
C LEU A 60 12.61 10.60 10.42
N PRO A 61 13.55 11.55 10.25
CA PRO A 61 13.81 12.56 11.27
C PRO A 61 12.56 13.41 11.54
N ARG A 62 12.23 13.64 12.82
CA ARG A 62 11.02 14.39 13.22
C ARG A 62 10.88 15.74 12.51
N GLY A 63 11.97 16.50 12.38
CA GLY A 63 11.99 17.81 11.71
C GLY A 63 11.72 17.77 10.20
N LYS A 64 11.68 16.58 9.58
CA LYS A 64 11.36 16.40 8.15
C LYS A 64 9.89 16.03 7.91
N LEU A 65 9.08 15.81 8.94
CA LEU A 65 7.69 15.38 8.79
C LEU A 65 6.86 16.31 7.90
N HIS A 66 7.02 17.63 8.07
CA HIS A 66 6.29 18.63 7.29
C HIS A 66 7.08 19.18 6.09
N ARG A 67 8.23 18.58 5.77
CA ARG A 67 9.03 18.97 4.60
C ARG A 67 8.55 18.21 3.36
N THR A 68 8.65 18.85 2.21
CA THR A 68 8.39 18.21 0.91
C THR A 68 9.41 17.11 0.67
N VAL A 69 8.95 16.03 0.05
CA VAL A 69 9.78 14.85 -0.27
C VAL A 69 10.04 14.76 -1.77
N GLY A 70 11.31 14.59 -2.13
CA GLY A 70 11.78 14.57 -3.52
C GLY A 70 11.57 15.92 -4.22
N ARG A 71 11.24 15.89 -5.51
CA ARG A 71 10.94 17.08 -6.34
C ARG A 71 9.45 17.43 -6.41
N GLY A 72 8.62 16.74 -5.61
CA GLY A 72 7.16 16.89 -5.62
C GLY A 72 6.67 18.00 -4.68
N ARG A 73 5.34 18.14 -4.61
CA ARG A 73 4.65 19.09 -3.72
C ARG A 73 4.22 18.50 -2.38
N ASP A 74 4.19 17.18 -2.25
CA ASP A 74 3.69 16.51 -1.05
C ASP A 74 4.74 16.52 0.07
N THR A 75 4.28 16.78 1.29
CA THR A 75 5.08 16.61 2.50
C THR A 75 5.16 15.14 2.90
N ALA A 76 6.16 14.77 3.72
CA ALA A 76 6.22 13.42 4.26
C ALA A 76 4.94 13.07 5.04
N PHE A 77 4.40 14.00 5.82
CA PHE A 77 3.12 13.86 6.51
C PHE A 77 1.98 13.53 5.54
N ALA A 78 1.81 14.32 4.48
CA ALA A 78 0.74 14.13 3.52
C ALA A 78 0.80 12.75 2.85
N LEU A 79 1.99 12.24 2.55
CA LEU A 79 2.15 10.90 1.98
C LEU A 79 1.83 9.79 2.99
N ILE A 80 2.29 9.93 4.22
CA ILE A 80 2.06 8.93 5.28
C ILE A 80 0.57 8.85 5.61
N SER A 81 -0.08 10.00 5.83
CA SER A 81 -1.52 10.07 6.10
C SER A 81 -2.33 9.61 4.89
N GLY A 82 -1.91 9.98 3.67
CA GLY A 82 -2.54 9.54 2.43
C GLY A 82 -2.49 8.02 2.25
N ALA A 83 -1.36 7.38 2.55
CA ALA A 83 -1.23 5.92 2.51
C ALA A 83 -2.16 5.23 3.51
N ALA A 84 -2.27 5.75 4.74
CA ALA A 84 -3.18 5.22 5.75
C ALA A 84 -4.65 5.38 5.34
N ALA A 85 -5.04 6.56 4.84
CA ALA A 85 -6.39 6.81 4.35
C ALA A 85 -6.77 5.90 3.17
N HIS A 86 -5.84 5.70 2.24
CA HIS A 86 -6.00 4.79 1.11
C HIS A 86 -6.21 3.33 1.56
N ASP A 87 -5.46 2.85 2.57
CA ASP A 87 -5.67 1.52 3.13
C ASP A 87 -7.05 1.38 3.79
N LEU A 88 -7.49 2.39 4.56
CA LEU A 88 -8.81 2.40 5.19
C LEU A 88 -9.94 2.39 4.15
N TYR A 89 -9.79 3.18 3.08
CA TYR A 89 -10.76 3.22 1.98
C TYR A 89 -10.96 1.83 1.34
N HIS A 90 -9.87 1.14 0.99
CA HIS A 90 -9.95 -0.20 0.41
C HIS A 90 -10.41 -1.27 1.41
N ALA A 91 -10.02 -1.16 2.69
CA ALA A 91 -10.56 -2.03 3.72
C ALA A 91 -12.09 -1.91 3.80
N GLY A 92 -12.62 -0.68 3.74
CA GLY A 92 -14.06 -0.43 3.66
C GLY A 92 -14.71 -1.10 2.44
N GLN A 93 -14.13 -0.94 1.25
CA GLN A 93 -14.63 -1.60 0.03
C GLN A 93 -14.66 -3.12 0.17
N ILE A 94 -13.61 -3.73 0.73
CA ILE A 94 -13.56 -5.18 0.95
C ILE A 94 -14.67 -5.64 1.90
N GLN A 95 -14.93 -4.90 2.97
CA GLN A 95 -16.02 -5.25 3.91
C GLN A 95 -17.40 -5.14 3.25
N LEU A 96 -17.61 -4.15 2.38
CA LEU A 96 -18.85 -4.04 1.60
C LEU A 96 -19.02 -5.23 0.66
N LEU A 97 -17.97 -5.62 -0.07
CA LEU A 97 -18.00 -6.80 -0.95
C LEU A 97 -18.30 -8.09 -0.17
N LYS A 98 -17.68 -8.29 0.99
CA LYS A 98 -17.96 -9.44 1.86
C LYS A 98 -19.44 -9.50 2.29
N ARG A 99 -20.03 -8.35 2.62
CA ARG A 99 -21.46 -8.26 2.98
C ARG A 99 -22.39 -8.55 1.80
N LEU A 100 -22.05 -8.06 0.61
CA LEU A 100 -22.84 -8.31 -0.60
C LEU A 100 -22.73 -9.76 -1.08
N TRP A 101 -21.59 -10.42 -0.81
CA TRP A 101 -21.35 -11.82 -1.16
C TRP A 101 -21.90 -12.81 -0.13
N ALA A 102 -22.15 -12.37 1.10
CA ALA A 102 -22.74 -13.24 2.12
C ALA A 102 -24.13 -13.70 1.64
N PRO A 103 -24.46 -15.00 1.75
CA PRO A 103 -25.78 -15.49 1.36
C PRO A 103 -26.83 -14.72 2.16
N ARG A 104 -27.80 -14.11 1.45
CA ARG A 104 -28.98 -13.56 2.10
C ARG A 104 -29.66 -14.70 2.84
N SER A 105 -29.77 -14.59 4.15
CA SER A 105 -30.73 -15.39 4.90
C SER A 105 -32.11 -15.06 4.32
N GLU A 106 -32.76 -16.04 3.71
CA GLU A 106 -34.16 -15.90 3.31
C GLU A 106 -34.97 -15.67 4.59
N ILE A 107 -35.74 -14.57 4.59
CA ILE A 107 -36.82 -14.29 5.54
C ILE A 107 -38.08 -14.94 4.98
#